data_AF-A0A6I1GID5-F1
#
_entry.id   AF-A0A6I1GID5-F1
#
_cell.length_a   1.000
_cell.length_b   1.000
_cell.length_c   1.000
_cell.angle_alpha   90.00
_cell.angle_beta   90.00
_cell.angle_gamma   90.00
#
_symmetry.space_group_name_H-M   'P 1'
#
loop_
_entity.id
_entity.type
_entity.pdbx_description
1 polymer ?
#
loop_
_entity_poly.entity_id
_entity_poly.type
_entity_poly.pdbx_seq_one_letter_code
_entity_poly.pdbx_strand_id
1 'polypeptide(L)'
;MPAPNKKLSHKALIGIIVGAIAAVIAIILIVVFVVKPGSLAQDDYIDAHKQTTEMYTKYSRVSSSLVNAMSTAYSSTSKFTKDDASKIKTKVKAFDDANAQFAQMKAYQKDEDVKQAFDKYQTKAKKFSTWANNLADTAVPMSEATQACDQAPSSSLYDSDFYTSYDTYISDCTAALDKLTDSKVSGIPEYAKSLKDYLTSVSDILKQMQALGNPDTIEYGTNAYTQMSDLIDKFYEVQFPYDASTKLSDEFRDAEENADPSKELNDLTDKLQDIITERAK
;
A
#
# COMPACT_ATOMS: atom_id res chain seq x y z
N MET A 1 -32.20 8.38 4.96
CA MET A 1 -30.97 7.57 4.73
C MET A 1 -30.67 7.63 3.24
N PRO A 2 -29.57 8.25 2.79
CA PRO A 2 -29.16 8.12 1.39
C PRO A 2 -28.58 6.72 1.17
N ALA A 3 -28.91 6.11 0.04
CA ALA A 3 -28.43 4.79 -0.34
C ALA A 3 -26.89 4.78 -0.51
N PRO A 4 -26.20 3.66 -0.19
CA PRO A 4 -24.78 3.54 -0.43
C PRO A 4 -24.51 3.54 -1.93
N ASN A 5 -23.68 4.47 -2.41
CA ASN A 5 -23.16 4.45 -3.77
C ASN A 5 -22.43 3.12 -3.99
N LYS A 6 -22.94 2.27 -4.88
CA LYS A 6 -22.28 1.02 -5.28
C LYS A 6 -20.96 1.36 -5.98
N LYS A 7 -19.85 1.32 -5.24
CA LYS A 7 -18.51 1.22 -5.82
C LYS A 7 -18.49 -0.07 -6.66
N LEU A 8 -18.19 0.03 -7.96
CA LEU A 8 -17.97 -1.16 -8.79
C LEU A 8 -16.86 -1.98 -8.14
N SER A 9 -17.13 -3.24 -7.78
CA SER A 9 -16.12 -4.08 -7.16
C SER A 9 -15.01 -4.40 -8.17
N HIS A 10 -13.77 -4.59 -7.70
CA HIS A 10 -12.62 -5.01 -8.52
C HIS A 10 -12.94 -6.20 -9.45
N LYS A 11 -13.85 -7.10 -9.04
CA LYS A 11 -14.30 -8.24 -9.85
C LYS A 11 -15.21 -7.85 -11.03
N ALA A 12 -15.99 -6.77 -10.90
CA ALA A 12 -16.80 -6.22 -11.98
C ALA A 12 -15.92 -5.59 -13.08
N LEU A 13 -14.83 -4.93 -12.69
CA LEU A 13 -13.86 -4.34 -13.62
C LEU A 13 -13.08 -5.40 -14.42
N ILE A 14 -12.69 -6.52 -13.79
CA ILE A 14 -12.10 -7.68 -14.49
C ILE A 14 -13.07 -8.24 -15.56
N GLY A 15 -14.37 -8.27 -15.26
CA GLY A 15 -15.40 -8.73 -16.19
C GLY A 15 -15.58 -7.83 -17.42
N ILE A 16 -15.42 -6.51 -17.26
CA ILE A 16 -15.56 -5.52 -18.34
C ILE A 16 -14.42 -5.67 -19.36
N ILE A 17 -13.16 -5.77 -18.91
CA ILE A 17 -12.00 -5.82 -19.82
C ILE A 17 -11.88 -7.16 -20.55
N VAL A 18 -12.13 -8.29 -19.86
CA VAL A 18 -12.16 -9.62 -20.50
C VAL A 18 -13.34 -9.73 -21.48
N GLY A 19 -14.48 -9.14 -21.16
CA GLY A 19 -15.64 -9.04 -22.06
C GLY A 19 -15.36 -8.17 -23.30
N ALA A 20 -14.66 -7.04 -23.12
CA ALA A 20 -14.32 -6.11 -24.20
C ALA A 20 -13.37 -6.75 -25.24
N ILE A 21 -12.37 -7.53 -24.84
CA ILE A 21 -11.46 -8.21 -25.79
C ILE A 21 -12.19 -9.24 -26.64
N ALA A 22 -13.10 -10.02 -26.03
CA ALA A 22 -13.91 -10.99 -26.76
C ALA A 22 -14.85 -10.29 -27.77
N ALA A 23 -15.38 -9.12 -27.42
CA ALA A 23 -16.18 -8.28 -28.32
C ALA A 23 -15.34 -7.70 -29.47
N VAL A 24 -14.12 -7.20 -29.22
CA VAL A 24 -13.19 -6.72 -30.28
C VAL A 24 -12.87 -7.83 -31.28
N ILE A 25 -12.61 -9.06 -30.82
CA ILE A 25 -12.33 -10.21 -31.69
C ILE A 25 -13.55 -10.56 -32.56
N ALA A 26 -14.77 -10.42 -32.04
CA ALA A 26 -16.00 -10.71 -32.79
C ALA A 26 -16.36 -9.65 -33.84
N ILE A 27 -15.90 -8.40 -33.69
CA ILE A 27 -16.24 -7.26 -34.59
C ILE A 27 -15.34 -7.18 -35.83
N ILE A 28 -14.35 -8.07 -36.00
CA ILE A 28 -13.47 -8.09 -37.19
C ILE A 28 -14.25 -8.57 -38.43
N LEU A 29 -15.06 -7.70 -39.02
CA LEU A 29 -15.62 -7.84 -40.37
C LEU A 29 -14.66 -7.15 -41.34
N ILE A 30 -14.05 -7.92 -42.24
CA ILE A 30 -13.05 -7.43 -43.21
C ILE A 30 -13.75 -6.52 -44.21
N VAL A 31 -13.59 -5.20 -44.06
CA VAL A 31 -13.94 -4.20 -45.06
C VAL A 31 -12.65 -3.52 -45.52
N VAL A 32 -12.23 -3.78 -46.76
CA VAL A 32 -11.02 -3.21 -47.36
C VAL A 32 -11.31 -1.78 -47.82
N PHE A 33 -11.01 -0.79 -46.98
CA PHE A 33 -10.99 0.62 -47.37
C PHE A 33 -9.57 1.08 -47.73
N VAL A 34 -9.46 1.90 -48.78
CA VAL A 34 -8.22 2.61 -49.15
C VAL A 34 -7.97 3.72 -48.14
N VAL A 35 -7.14 3.43 -47.12
CA VAL A 35 -6.72 4.41 -46.10
C VAL A 35 -5.72 5.38 -46.73
N LYS A 36 -5.96 6.69 -46.60
CA LYS A 36 -5.00 7.71 -47.06
C LYS A 36 -3.70 7.60 -46.24
N PRO A 37 -2.50 7.74 -46.86
CA PRO A 37 -1.25 7.76 -46.12
C PRO A 37 -1.29 8.82 -45.02
N GLY A 38 -1.21 8.41 -43.75
CA GLY A 38 -1.21 9.29 -42.59
C GLY A 38 -2.54 9.43 -41.83
N SER A 39 -3.68 8.92 -42.33
CA SER A 39 -4.94 8.87 -41.56
C SER A 39 -4.99 7.66 -40.60
N LEU A 40 -5.74 7.78 -39.52
CA LEU A 40 -5.96 6.70 -38.55
C LEU A 40 -6.82 5.57 -39.13
N ALA A 41 -6.29 4.34 -39.14
CA ALA A 41 -7.01 3.13 -39.51
C ALA A 41 -7.76 2.52 -38.31
N GLN A 42 -8.72 1.63 -38.57
CA GLN A 42 -9.42 0.90 -37.51
C GLN A 42 -8.44 0.06 -36.67
N ASP A 43 -7.46 -0.57 -37.31
CA ASP A 43 -6.40 -1.35 -36.65
C ASP A 43 -5.60 -0.53 -35.63
N ASP A 44 -5.38 0.78 -35.87
CA ASP A 44 -4.65 1.64 -34.93
C ASP A 44 -5.41 1.75 -33.57
N TYR A 45 -6.75 1.70 -33.58
CA TYR A 45 -7.56 1.72 -32.35
C TYR A 45 -7.69 0.33 -31.72
N ILE A 46 -7.78 -0.72 -32.54
CA ILE A 46 -7.77 -2.11 -32.05
C ILE A 46 -6.47 -2.39 -31.31
N ASP A 47 -5.33 -1.97 -31.85
CA ASP A 47 -4.04 -2.17 -31.19
C ASP A 47 -3.95 -1.33 -29.91
N ALA A 48 -4.43 -0.09 -29.91
CA ALA A 48 -4.49 0.73 -28.70
C ALA A 48 -5.38 0.07 -27.62
N HIS A 49 -6.53 -0.49 -28.01
CA HIS A 49 -7.42 -1.22 -27.13
C HIS A 49 -6.72 -2.45 -26.54
N LYS A 50 -6.04 -3.26 -27.35
CA LYS A 50 -5.22 -4.38 -26.85
C LYS A 50 -4.16 -3.91 -25.85
N GLN A 51 -3.51 -2.77 -26.10
CA GLN A 51 -2.52 -2.24 -25.18
C GLN A 51 -3.13 -1.86 -23.82
N THR A 52 -4.37 -1.37 -23.76
CA THR A 52 -5.04 -1.10 -22.48
C THR A 52 -5.22 -2.37 -21.61
N THR A 53 -5.38 -3.54 -22.25
CA THR A 53 -5.43 -4.83 -21.55
C THR A 53 -4.08 -5.19 -20.92
N GLU A 54 -2.98 -4.96 -21.63
CA GLU A 54 -1.64 -5.18 -21.08
C GLU A 54 -1.38 -4.23 -19.91
N MET A 55 -1.72 -2.95 -20.04
CA MET A 55 -1.62 -1.96 -18.95
C MET A 55 -2.40 -2.43 -17.71
N TYR A 56 -3.65 -2.87 -17.88
CA TYR A 56 -4.47 -3.41 -16.80
C TYR A 56 -3.83 -4.65 -16.15
N THR A 57 -3.34 -5.57 -16.98
CA THR A 57 -2.71 -6.80 -16.51
C THR A 57 -1.47 -6.51 -15.67
N LYS A 58 -0.62 -5.56 -16.09
CA LYS A 58 0.55 -5.15 -15.29
C LYS A 58 0.15 -4.43 -14.01
N TYR A 59 -0.83 -3.52 -14.08
CA TYR A 59 -1.39 -2.84 -12.91
C TYR A 59 -1.87 -3.84 -11.86
N SER A 60 -2.70 -4.82 -12.26
CA SER A 60 -3.25 -5.84 -11.36
C SER A 60 -2.16 -6.70 -10.71
N ARG A 61 -1.09 -7.02 -11.43
CA ARG A 61 0.07 -7.75 -10.88
C ARG A 61 0.83 -6.93 -9.83
N VAL A 62 0.97 -5.63 -10.03
CA VAL A 62 1.57 -4.74 -9.02
C VAL A 62 0.66 -4.68 -7.80
N SER A 63 -0.62 -4.36 -7.98
CA SER A 63 -1.61 -4.27 -6.89
C SER A 63 -1.63 -5.56 -6.05
N SER A 64 -1.74 -6.73 -6.68
CA SER A 64 -1.70 -8.03 -6.00
C SER A 64 -0.39 -8.26 -5.24
N SER A 65 0.74 -7.82 -5.79
CA SER A 65 2.03 -7.96 -5.12
C SER A 65 2.16 -7.04 -3.91
N LEU A 66 1.56 -5.85 -3.95
CA LEU A 66 1.53 -4.93 -2.81
C LEU A 66 0.68 -5.48 -1.67
N VAL A 67 -0.50 -6.05 -1.97
CA VAL A 67 -1.34 -6.73 -0.96
C VAL A 67 -0.55 -7.84 -0.25
N ASN A 68 0.15 -8.68 -1.02
CA ASN A 68 0.99 -9.73 -0.46
C ASN A 68 2.18 -9.18 0.34
N ALA A 69 2.79 -8.08 -0.11
CA ALA A 69 3.88 -7.42 0.59
C ALA A 69 3.44 -6.90 1.97
N MET A 70 2.28 -6.23 2.02
CA MET A 70 1.70 -5.74 3.28
C MET A 70 1.39 -6.89 4.25
N SER A 71 0.75 -7.94 3.75
CA SER A 71 0.46 -9.15 4.55
C SER A 71 1.74 -9.80 5.09
N THR A 72 2.78 -9.90 4.27
CA THR A 72 4.07 -10.49 4.67
C THR A 72 4.79 -9.61 5.68
N ALA A 73 4.79 -8.29 5.48
CA ALA A 73 5.48 -7.35 6.34
C ALA A 73 4.79 -7.15 7.71
N TYR A 74 3.50 -7.43 7.81
CA TYR A 74 2.77 -7.50 9.08
C TYR A 74 2.78 -8.88 9.73
N SER A 75 3.42 -9.87 9.13
CA SER A 75 3.57 -11.19 9.74
C SER A 75 4.79 -11.22 10.66
N SER A 76 4.63 -11.74 11.87
CA SER A 76 5.74 -11.99 12.78
C SER A 76 6.53 -13.27 12.49
N THR A 77 5.98 -14.15 11.65
CA THR A 77 6.60 -15.44 11.28
C THR A 77 7.19 -15.45 9.88
N SER A 78 6.89 -14.42 9.06
CA SER A 78 7.44 -14.23 7.72
C SER A 78 8.30 -12.98 7.66
N LYS A 79 9.18 -12.90 6.67
CA LYS A 79 10.07 -11.76 6.48
C LYS A 79 9.92 -11.21 5.07
N PHE A 80 9.66 -9.92 4.96
CA PHE A 80 9.74 -9.20 3.69
C PHE A 80 11.15 -8.65 3.50
N THR A 81 11.75 -8.90 2.34
CA THR A 81 13.16 -8.59 2.08
C THR A 81 13.36 -7.54 0.99
N LYS A 82 14.59 -7.04 0.87
CA LYS A 82 15.00 -6.15 -0.23
C LYS A 82 14.83 -6.81 -1.61
N ASP A 83 14.99 -8.13 -1.69
CA ASP A 83 14.78 -8.87 -2.94
C ASP A 83 13.30 -8.88 -3.32
N ASP A 84 12.41 -9.00 -2.34
CA ASP A 84 10.96 -8.94 -2.57
C ASP A 84 10.53 -7.53 -2.99
N ALA A 85 11.07 -6.50 -2.34
CA ALA A 85 10.90 -5.11 -2.79
C ALA A 85 11.34 -4.94 -4.24
N SER A 86 12.52 -5.46 -4.61
CA SER A 86 13.07 -5.37 -5.97
C SER A 86 12.20 -6.08 -7.02
N LYS A 87 11.60 -7.23 -6.66
CA LYS A 87 10.63 -7.93 -7.54
C LYS A 87 9.38 -7.09 -7.77
N ILE A 88 8.89 -6.36 -6.78
CA ILE A 88 7.74 -5.46 -6.93
C ILE A 88 8.12 -4.29 -7.83
N LYS A 89 9.27 -3.65 -7.58
CA LYS A 89 9.77 -2.53 -8.41
C LYS A 89 9.95 -2.93 -9.87
N THR A 90 10.38 -4.17 -10.14
CA THR A 90 10.45 -4.72 -11.51
C THR A 90 9.06 -4.80 -12.16
N LYS A 91 8.03 -5.17 -11.42
CA LYS A 91 6.64 -5.17 -11.92
C LYS A 91 6.10 -3.77 -12.14
N VAL A 92 6.44 -2.81 -11.26
CA VAL A 92 6.10 -1.39 -11.44
C VAL A 92 6.75 -0.86 -12.72
N LYS A 93 8.03 -1.16 -12.94
CA LYS A 93 8.70 -0.81 -14.20
C LYS A 93 8.00 -1.40 -15.42
N ALA A 94 7.60 -2.68 -15.37
CA ALA A 94 6.87 -3.30 -16.47
C ALA A 94 5.50 -2.65 -16.73
N PHE A 95 4.84 -2.15 -15.68
CA PHE A 95 3.61 -1.35 -15.80
C PHE A 95 3.90 0.02 -16.45
N ASP A 96 4.93 0.73 -16.00
CA ASP A 96 5.35 2.01 -16.59
C ASP A 96 5.76 1.86 -18.06
N ASP A 97 6.48 0.80 -18.41
CA ASP A 97 6.91 0.51 -19.78
C ASP A 97 5.68 0.24 -20.68
N ALA A 98 4.64 -0.45 -20.18
CA ALA A 98 3.40 -0.66 -20.92
C ALA A 98 2.63 0.66 -21.16
N ASN A 99 2.64 1.56 -20.18
CA ASN A 99 2.05 2.89 -20.33
C ASN A 99 2.83 3.74 -21.36
N ALA A 100 4.16 3.67 -21.33
CA ALA A 100 5.01 4.36 -22.30
C ALA A 100 4.79 3.86 -23.74
N GLN A 101 4.54 2.56 -23.92
CA GLN A 101 4.19 1.99 -25.22
C GLN A 101 2.88 2.56 -25.78
N PHE A 102 1.86 2.74 -24.94
CA PHE A 102 0.60 3.35 -25.39
C PHE A 102 0.82 4.76 -25.94
N ALA A 103 1.67 5.56 -25.29
CA ALA A 103 2.01 6.92 -25.72
C ALA A 103 2.79 6.98 -27.06
N GLN A 104 3.28 5.85 -27.56
CA GLN A 104 3.93 5.74 -28.87
C GLN A 104 2.95 5.36 -30.00
N MET A 105 1.71 4.99 -29.66
CA MET A 105 0.74 4.47 -30.63
C MET A 105 0.10 5.61 -31.44
N LYS A 106 -0.28 5.31 -32.69
CA LYS A 106 -0.88 6.32 -33.58
C LYS A 106 -2.18 6.88 -33.02
N ALA A 107 -3.02 6.05 -32.38
CA ALA A 107 -4.26 6.49 -31.75
C ALA A 107 -4.00 7.62 -30.74
N TYR A 108 -3.02 7.45 -29.85
CA TYR A 108 -2.61 8.52 -28.93
C TYR A 108 -2.04 9.75 -29.64
N GLN A 109 -1.21 9.55 -30.68
CA GLN A 109 -0.51 10.65 -31.36
C GLN A 109 -1.41 11.51 -32.23
N LYS A 110 -2.55 10.98 -32.69
CA LYS A 110 -3.36 11.60 -33.76
C LYS A 110 -4.83 11.78 -33.42
N ASP A 111 -5.35 11.12 -32.38
CA ASP A 111 -6.72 11.29 -31.91
C ASP A 111 -6.72 12.07 -30.59
N GLU A 112 -7.29 13.28 -30.60
CA GLU A 112 -7.30 14.18 -29.45
C GLU A 112 -8.11 13.63 -28.27
N ASP A 113 -9.20 12.90 -28.54
CA ASP A 113 -10.04 12.35 -27.48
C ASP A 113 -9.35 11.16 -26.79
N VAL A 114 -8.72 10.28 -27.58
CA VAL A 114 -7.91 9.17 -27.04
C VAL A 114 -6.75 9.73 -26.22
N LYS A 115 -6.09 10.78 -26.72
CA LYS A 115 -5.03 11.48 -25.99
C LYS A 115 -5.52 12.03 -24.66
N GLN A 116 -6.64 12.75 -24.64
CA GLN A 116 -7.20 13.32 -23.41
C GLN A 116 -7.59 12.24 -22.40
N ALA A 117 -8.19 11.14 -22.84
CA ALA A 117 -8.53 10.01 -21.98
C ALA A 117 -7.27 9.36 -21.39
N PHE A 118 -6.25 9.13 -22.23
CA PHE A 118 -4.97 8.58 -21.77
C PHE A 118 -4.23 9.51 -20.81
N ASP A 119 -4.21 10.83 -21.05
CA ASP A 119 -3.51 11.77 -20.17
C ASP A 119 -4.13 11.82 -18.76
N LYS A 120 -5.46 11.65 -18.64
CA LYS A 120 -6.16 11.49 -17.36
C LYS A 120 -5.71 10.21 -16.64
N TYR A 121 -5.73 9.08 -17.36
CA TYR A 121 -5.23 7.80 -16.85
C TYR A 121 -3.76 7.89 -16.42
N GLN A 122 -2.90 8.44 -17.25
CA GLN A 122 -1.45 8.50 -17.05
C GLN A 122 -1.08 9.30 -15.79
N THR A 123 -1.89 10.30 -15.44
CA THR A 123 -1.73 11.08 -14.20
C THR A 123 -1.94 10.19 -12.97
N LYS A 124 -2.98 9.35 -12.96
CA LYS A 124 -3.24 8.37 -11.89
C LYS A 124 -2.19 7.26 -11.87
N ALA A 125 -1.87 6.70 -13.03
CA ALA A 125 -0.85 5.66 -13.18
C ALA A 125 0.51 6.08 -12.60
N LYS A 126 0.96 7.32 -12.82
CA LYS A 126 2.20 7.84 -12.23
C LYS A 126 2.15 7.94 -10.71
N LYS A 127 1.01 8.34 -10.15
CA LYS A 127 0.79 8.36 -8.69
C LYS A 127 0.87 6.94 -8.13
N PHE A 128 0.21 5.99 -8.78
CA PHE A 128 0.30 4.57 -8.43
C PHE A 128 1.72 4.03 -8.46
N SER A 129 2.48 4.25 -9.54
CA SER A 129 3.86 3.79 -9.63
C SER A 129 4.75 4.39 -8.54
N THR A 130 4.57 5.67 -8.23
CA THR A 130 5.32 6.35 -7.16
C THR A 130 4.97 5.74 -5.80
N TRP A 131 3.68 5.61 -5.50
CA TRP A 131 3.19 5.02 -4.25
C TRP A 131 3.63 3.56 -4.09
N ALA A 132 3.50 2.74 -5.14
CA ALA A 132 3.91 1.34 -5.15
C ALA A 132 5.40 1.16 -4.89
N ASN A 133 6.26 2.00 -5.49
CA ASN A 133 7.70 1.97 -5.23
C ASN A 133 8.03 2.36 -3.78
N ASN A 134 7.44 3.44 -3.27
CA ASN A 134 7.64 3.90 -1.89
C ASN A 134 7.16 2.86 -0.87
N LEU A 135 6.03 2.20 -1.17
CA LEU A 135 5.47 1.15 -0.30
C LEU A 135 6.33 -0.12 -0.33
N ALA A 136 6.82 -0.53 -1.49
CA ALA A 136 7.76 -1.65 -1.60
C ALA A 136 9.05 -1.40 -0.80
N ASP A 137 9.57 -0.17 -0.82
CA ASP A 137 10.72 0.21 0.01
C ASP A 137 10.39 0.20 1.50
N THR A 138 9.21 0.71 1.87
CA THR A 138 8.81 0.79 3.28
C THR A 138 8.44 -0.57 3.88
N ALA A 139 7.96 -1.51 3.08
CA ALA A 139 7.60 -2.85 3.55
C ALA A 139 8.79 -3.61 4.17
N VAL A 140 10.04 -3.27 3.79
CA VAL A 140 11.25 -3.87 4.39
C VAL A 140 11.44 -3.44 5.85
N PRO A 141 11.65 -2.16 6.18
CA PRO A 141 11.74 -1.72 7.57
C PRO A 141 10.45 -1.98 8.35
N MET A 142 9.28 -2.03 7.69
CA MET A 142 8.02 -2.40 8.35
C MET A 142 8.03 -3.85 8.81
N SER A 143 8.54 -4.78 7.98
CA SER A 143 8.73 -6.18 8.38
C SER A 143 9.72 -6.33 9.54
N GLU A 144 10.80 -5.54 9.55
CA GLU A 144 11.76 -5.52 10.65
C GLU A 144 11.13 -4.99 11.95
N ALA A 145 10.34 -3.91 11.86
CA ALA A 145 9.61 -3.35 12.99
C ALA A 145 8.56 -4.33 13.54
N THR A 146 7.76 -4.96 12.69
CA THR A 146 6.81 -6.01 13.11
C THR A 146 7.52 -7.12 13.89
N GLN A 147 8.64 -7.62 13.36
CA GLN A 147 9.39 -8.68 14.03
C GLN A 147 9.97 -8.23 15.37
N ALA A 148 10.56 -7.05 15.46
CA ALA A 148 11.12 -6.55 16.72
C ALA A 148 10.03 -6.28 17.77
N CYS A 149 8.89 -5.74 17.35
CA CYS A 149 7.82 -5.31 18.25
C CYS A 149 6.85 -6.42 18.65
N ASP A 150 6.78 -7.54 17.91
CA ASP A 150 5.94 -8.70 18.28
C ASP A 150 6.62 -9.66 19.28
N GLN A 151 7.93 -9.51 19.51
CA GLN A 151 8.73 -10.36 20.42
C GLN A 151 8.72 -9.84 21.85
N ALA A 152 7.54 -9.45 22.35
CA ALA A 152 7.40 -8.99 23.73
C ALA A 152 7.79 -10.11 24.72
N PRO A 153 8.62 -9.83 25.74
CA PRO A 153 9.01 -10.82 26.73
C PRO A 153 7.82 -11.35 27.52
N SER A 154 7.81 -12.65 27.82
CA SER A 154 6.80 -13.28 28.68
C SER A 154 7.19 -13.28 30.17
N SER A 155 8.24 -12.56 30.55
CA SER A 155 8.74 -12.52 31.93
C SER A 155 7.74 -11.86 32.86
N SER A 156 7.63 -12.42 34.05
CA SER A 156 6.86 -11.87 35.16
C SER A 156 7.62 -10.69 35.77
N LEU A 157 6.90 -9.71 36.30
CA LEU A 157 7.48 -8.56 37.03
C LEU A 157 8.41 -8.99 38.19
N TYR A 158 8.20 -10.18 38.73
CA TYR A 158 8.98 -10.76 39.83
C TYR A 158 10.24 -11.51 39.36
N ASP A 159 10.39 -11.73 38.05
CA ASP A 159 11.56 -12.39 37.49
C ASP A 159 12.78 -11.45 37.54
N SER A 160 13.96 -11.98 37.85
CA SER A 160 15.17 -11.19 38.04
C SER A 160 15.66 -10.50 36.77
N ASP A 161 15.29 -11.02 35.60
CA ASP A 161 15.63 -10.47 34.29
C ASP A 161 14.53 -9.58 33.71
N PHE A 162 13.38 -9.43 34.37
CA PHE A 162 12.21 -8.68 33.86
C PHE A 162 12.58 -7.34 33.24
N TYR A 163 13.21 -6.46 34.01
CA TYR A 163 13.56 -5.11 33.57
C TYR A 163 14.56 -5.12 32.42
N THR A 164 15.58 -5.98 32.46
CA THR A 164 16.59 -6.09 31.40
C THR A 164 16.00 -6.63 30.10
N SER A 165 15.11 -7.63 30.20
CA SER A 165 14.41 -8.23 29.06
C SER A 165 13.48 -7.23 28.38
N TYR A 166 12.71 -6.46 29.15
CA TYR A 166 11.84 -5.41 28.60
C TYR A 166 12.62 -4.19 28.09
N ASP A 167 13.72 -3.77 28.73
CA ASP A 167 14.58 -2.68 28.23
C ASP A 167 15.18 -3.05 26.87
N THR A 168 15.67 -4.29 26.72
CA THR A 168 16.16 -4.82 25.44
C THR A 168 15.07 -4.82 24.37
N TYR A 169 13.90 -5.38 24.68
CA TYR A 169 12.75 -5.41 23.76
C TYR A 169 12.33 -4.01 23.30
N ILE A 170 12.17 -3.07 24.23
CA ILE A 170 11.76 -1.69 23.92
C ILE A 170 12.83 -1.01 23.06
N SER A 171 14.11 -1.19 23.38
CA SER A 171 15.23 -0.65 22.60
C SER A 171 15.22 -1.18 21.16
N ASP A 172 15.10 -2.50 20.98
CA ASP A 172 15.10 -3.14 19.67
C ASP A 172 13.90 -2.73 18.81
N CYS A 173 12.69 -2.72 19.40
CA CYS A 173 11.48 -2.25 18.73
C CYS A 173 11.58 -0.76 18.36
N THR A 174 12.08 0.09 19.25
CA THR A 174 12.29 1.53 18.99
C THR A 174 13.27 1.75 17.85
N ALA A 175 14.39 1.04 17.84
CA ALA A 175 15.40 1.13 16.78
C ALA A 175 14.87 0.64 15.42
N ALA A 176 13.98 -0.35 15.41
CA ALA A 176 13.33 -0.81 14.19
C ALA A 176 12.28 0.21 13.68
N LEU A 177 11.49 0.80 14.59
CA LEU A 177 10.54 1.87 14.27
C LEU A 177 11.22 3.14 13.75
N ASP A 178 12.43 3.45 14.20
CA ASP A 178 13.20 4.59 13.68
C ASP A 178 13.39 4.55 12.17
N LYS A 179 13.58 3.36 11.60
CA LYS A 179 13.73 3.18 10.15
C LYS A 179 12.46 3.53 9.37
N LEU A 180 11.30 3.56 10.02
CA LEU A 180 10.03 3.93 9.41
C LEU A 180 9.79 5.44 9.40
N THR A 181 10.53 6.21 10.20
CA THR A 181 10.37 7.68 10.26
C THR A 181 10.80 8.38 8.97
N ASP A 182 11.67 7.74 8.18
CA ASP A 182 12.10 8.22 6.86
C ASP A 182 11.18 7.75 5.70
N SER A 183 10.07 7.05 6.01
CA SER A 183 9.17 6.56 4.98
C SER A 183 8.55 7.70 4.17
N LYS A 184 8.45 7.49 2.85
CA LYS A 184 7.74 8.38 1.93
C LYS A 184 6.27 8.04 1.76
N VAL A 185 5.78 7.03 2.46
CA VAL A 185 4.37 6.66 2.48
C VAL A 185 3.70 7.45 3.60
N SER A 186 2.67 8.20 3.23
CA SER A 186 1.91 9.04 4.17
C SER A 186 1.46 8.23 5.39
N GLY A 187 1.62 8.80 6.58
CA GLY A 187 1.08 8.26 7.82
C GLY A 187 2.02 7.29 8.53
N ILE A 188 2.93 6.64 7.80
CA ILE A 188 3.91 5.73 8.39
C ILE A 188 4.86 6.47 9.34
N PRO A 189 5.46 7.62 8.97
CA PRO A 189 6.33 8.35 9.90
C PRO A 189 5.62 8.78 11.18
N GLU A 190 4.40 9.32 11.09
CA GLU A 190 3.63 9.71 12.28
C GLU A 190 3.23 8.51 13.14
N TYR A 191 2.85 7.40 12.52
CA TYR A 191 2.53 6.16 13.23
C TYR A 191 3.74 5.61 13.97
N ALA A 192 4.89 5.50 13.30
CA ALA A 192 6.12 5.04 13.89
C ALA A 192 6.54 5.93 15.07
N LYS A 193 6.45 7.26 14.91
CA LYS A 193 6.72 8.20 16.00
C LYS A 193 5.77 8.01 17.19
N SER A 194 4.47 7.84 16.94
CA SER A 194 3.48 7.65 18.01
C SER A 194 3.73 6.36 18.80
N LEU A 195 4.12 5.26 18.12
CA LEU A 195 4.52 4.02 18.78
C LEU A 195 5.80 4.20 19.60
N LYS A 196 6.78 4.95 19.09
CA LYS A 196 8.01 5.24 19.85
C LYS A 196 7.72 6.06 21.11
N ASP A 197 6.84 7.06 21.03
CA ASP A 197 6.45 7.88 22.18
C ASP A 197 5.74 7.01 23.24
N TYR A 198 4.91 6.06 22.81
CA TYR A 198 4.31 5.04 23.67
C TYR A 198 5.37 4.17 24.36
N LEU A 199 6.30 3.59 23.60
CA LEU A 199 7.38 2.74 24.13
C LEU A 199 8.32 3.50 25.09
N THR A 200 8.56 4.79 24.82
CA THR A 200 9.33 5.67 25.70
C THR A 200 8.62 5.84 27.04
N SER A 201 7.31 6.10 27.02
CA SER A 201 6.49 6.24 28.23
C SER A 201 6.51 4.95 29.06
N VAL A 202 6.42 3.79 28.40
CA VAL A 202 6.53 2.48 29.05
C VAL A 202 7.93 2.29 29.66
N SER A 203 9.00 2.58 28.91
CA SER A 203 10.39 2.46 29.39
C SER A 203 10.64 3.31 30.64
N ASP A 204 10.13 4.55 30.65
CA ASP A 204 10.29 5.47 31.78
C ASP A 204 9.60 4.97 33.04
N ILE A 205 8.43 4.33 32.92
CA ILE A 205 7.73 3.71 34.05
C ILE A 205 8.51 2.50 34.55
N LEU A 206 8.95 1.61 33.65
CA LEU A 206 9.72 0.42 34.02
C LEU A 206 11.03 0.79 34.74
N LYS A 207 11.74 1.84 34.29
CA LYS A 207 12.94 2.36 34.96
C LYS A 207 12.64 2.88 36.37
N GLN A 208 11.51 3.56 36.55
CA GLN A 208 11.07 4.02 37.87
C GLN A 208 10.74 2.84 38.79
N MET A 209 10.07 1.80 38.28
CA MET A 209 9.78 0.59 39.04
C MET A 209 11.07 -0.15 39.43
N GLN A 210 12.03 -0.27 38.50
CA GLN A 210 13.33 -0.88 38.76
C GLN A 210 14.10 -0.18 39.87
N ALA A 211 14.03 1.16 39.94
CA ALA A 211 14.70 1.95 40.96
C ALA A 211 14.14 1.73 42.38
N LEU A 212 12.90 1.24 42.51
CA LEU A 212 12.29 0.87 43.79
C LEU A 212 12.75 -0.51 44.29
N GLY A 213 13.41 -1.30 43.45
CA GLY A 213 13.93 -2.63 43.79
C GLY A 213 12.97 -3.77 43.42
N ASN A 214 13.27 -4.97 43.93
CA ASN A 214 12.45 -6.15 43.64
C ASN A 214 11.10 -6.03 44.37
N PRO A 215 9.95 -6.11 43.66
CA PRO A 215 8.63 -6.10 44.26
C PRO A 215 8.42 -7.11 45.41
N ASP A 216 9.07 -8.28 45.38
CA ASP A 216 9.00 -9.29 46.46
C ASP A 216 9.58 -8.79 47.79
N THR A 217 10.43 -7.77 47.73
CA THR A 217 11.12 -7.21 48.90
C THR A 217 10.45 -5.94 49.43
N ILE A 218 9.43 -5.44 48.74
CA ILE A 218 8.74 -4.20 49.10
C ILE A 218 7.62 -4.52 50.09
N GLU A 219 7.80 -4.12 51.35
CA GLU A 219 6.81 -4.37 52.40
C GLU A 219 5.53 -3.54 52.23
N TYR A 220 4.37 -4.18 52.43
CA TYR A 220 3.07 -3.52 52.42
C TYR A 220 2.99 -2.38 53.45
N GLY A 221 2.39 -1.26 53.05
CA GLY A 221 2.23 -0.08 53.90
C GLY A 221 3.44 0.86 53.94
N THR A 222 4.50 0.56 53.18
CA THR A 222 5.64 1.46 53.01
C THR A 222 5.41 2.49 51.89
N ASN A 223 6.24 3.54 51.87
CA ASN A 223 6.24 4.50 50.76
C ASN A 223 6.62 3.84 49.42
N ALA A 224 7.59 2.92 49.44
CA ALA A 224 8.00 2.18 48.25
C ALA A 224 6.86 1.31 47.68
N TYR A 225 6.05 0.70 48.56
CA TYR A 225 4.85 -0.03 48.14
C TYR A 225 3.84 0.87 47.44
N THR A 226 3.57 2.05 48.02
CA THR A 226 2.64 3.02 47.42
C THR A 226 3.15 3.49 46.06
N GLN A 227 4.43 3.86 45.95
CA GLN A 227 5.05 4.28 44.68
C GLN A 227 5.03 3.17 43.63
N MET A 228 5.26 1.91 44.02
CA MET A 228 5.16 0.77 43.11
C MET A 228 3.72 0.58 42.60
N SER A 229 2.72 0.69 43.49
CA SER A 229 1.31 0.64 43.12
C SER A 229 0.94 1.74 42.12
N ASP A 230 1.32 2.99 42.40
CA ASP A 230 1.04 4.13 41.53
C ASP A 230 1.68 3.98 40.13
N LEU A 231 2.89 3.41 40.07
CA LEU A 231 3.58 3.14 38.80
C LEU A 231 2.92 2.01 38.01
N ILE A 232 2.43 0.97 38.68
CA ILE A 232 1.65 -0.10 38.04
C ILE A 232 0.34 0.47 37.47
N ASP A 233 -0.37 1.30 38.23
CA ASP A 233 -1.59 1.97 37.75
C ASP A 233 -1.26 2.85 36.53
N LYS A 234 -0.20 3.65 36.63
CA LYS A 234 0.27 4.48 35.50
C LYS A 234 0.64 3.65 34.28
N PHE A 235 1.26 2.47 34.46
CA PHE A 235 1.57 1.55 33.35
C PHE A 235 0.30 1.11 32.62
N TYR A 236 -0.75 0.75 33.36
CA TYR A 236 -2.06 0.38 32.77
C TYR A 236 -2.79 1.56 32.14
N GLU A 237 -2.54 2.79 32.60
CA GLU A 237 -3.09 4.00 32.01
C GLU A 237 -2.41 4.39 30.68
N VAL A 238 -1.18 3.92 30.40
CA VAL A 238 -0.50 4.22 29.13
C VAL A 238 -1.32 3.68 27.97
N GLN A 239 -1.92 4.58 27.21
CA GLN A 239 -2.75 4.23 26.07
C GLN A 239 -1.88 3.92 24.85
N PHE A 240 -2.11 2.76 24.26
CA PHE A 240 -1.59 2.46 22.92
C PHE A 240 -2.17 3.47 21.90
N PRO A 241 -1.39 3.94 20.91
CA PRO A 241 -1.81 5.02 20.01
C PRO A 241 -2.78 4.54 18.91
N TYR A 242 -3.97 4.07 19.30
CA TYR A 242 -5.01 3.58 18.38
C TYR A 242 -5.49 4.62 17.37
N ASP A 243 -5.48 5.90 17.74
CA ASP A 243 -5.80 7.01 16.83
C ASP A 243 -4.78 7.09 15.69
N ALA A 244 -3.49 6.83 15.98
CA ALA A 244 -2.44 6.81 14.96
C ALA A 244 -2.61 5.61 14.00
N SER A 245 -3.00 4.44 14.52
CA SER A 245 -3.35 3.27 13.69
C SER A 245 -4.56 3.56 12.78
N THR A 246 -5.58 4.21 13.33
CA THR A 246 -6.79 4.58 12.57
C THR A 246 -6.45 5.58 11.47
N LYS A 247 -5.69 6.63 11.80
CA LYS A 247 -5.21 7.62 10.83
C LYS A 247 -4.36 6.98 9.73
N LEU A 248 -3.45 6.07 10.08
CA LEU A 248 -2.66 5.32 9.11
C LEU A 248 -3.55 4.53 8.15
N SER A 249 -4.58 3.84 8.66
CA SER A 249 -5.53 3.09 7.85
C SER A 249 -6.31 4.00 6.88
N ASP A 250 -6.73 5.18 7.34
CA ASP A 250 -7.42 6.16 6.50
C ASP A 250 -6.49 6.70 5.41
N GLU A 251 -5.24 7.05 5.75
CA GLU A 251 -4.25 7.52 4.78
C GLU A 251 -3.89 6.46 3.74
N PHE A 252 -3.85 5.19 4.11
CA PHE A 252 -3.65 4.08 3.18
C PHE A 252 -4.82 3.93 2.21
N ARG A 253 -6.06 4.00 2.71
CA ARG A 253 -7.26 3.97 1.87
C ARG A 253 -7.28 5.16 0.92
N ASP A 254 -7.00 6.35 1.42
CA ASP A 254 -7.00 7.56 0.60
C ASP A 254 -5.87 7.53 -0.44
N ALA A 255 -4.70 7.00 -0.10
CA ALA A 255 -3.61 6.81 -1.06
C ALA A 255 -3.98 5.81 -2.15
N GLU A 256 -4.61 4.68 -1.79
CA GLU A 256 -5.10 3.68 -2.75
C GLU A 256 -6.16 4.28 -3.67
N GLU A 257 -7.18 4.96 -3.13
CA GLU A 257 -8.25 5.59 -3.93
C GLU A 257 -7.71 6.72 -4.84
N ASN A 258 -6.76 7.51 -4.34
CA ASN A 258 -6.18 8.61 -5.11
C ASN A 258 -5.20 8.14 -6.18
N ALA A 259 -4.57 6.99 -5.99
CA ALA A 259 -3.61 6.41 -6.90
C ALA A 259 -4.24 5.41 -7.89
N ASP A 260 -5.38 4.80 -7.57
CA ASP A 260 -6.04 3.79 -8.41
C ASP A 260 -6.34 4.36 -9.81
N PRO A 261 -5.68 3.86 -10.88
CA PRO A 261 -5.91 4.29 -12.24
C PRO A 261 -7.01 3.47 -12.93
N SER A 262 -7.65 2.53 -12.24
CA SER A 262 -8.56 1.55 -12.85
C SER A 262 -9.75 2.23 -13.55
N LYS A 263 -10.36 3.23 -12.90
CA LYS A 263 -11.50 3.95 -13.48
C LYS A 263 -11.09 4.64 -14.78
N GLU A 264 -10.05 5.46 -14.75
CA GLU A 264 -9.58 6.19 -15.92
C GLU A 264 -9.07 5.25 -17.03
N LEU A 265 -8.53 4.08 -16.67
CA LEU A 265 -8.16 3.04 -17.63
C LEU A 265 -9.40 2.46 -18.32
N ASN A 266 -10.46 2.16 -17.57
CA ASN A 266 -11.72 1.71 -18.17
C ASN A 266 -12.34 2.79 -19.06
N ASP A 267 -12.34 4.06 -18.61
CA ASP A 267 -12.84 5.19 -19.41
C ASP A 267 -12.07 5.29 -20.76
N LEU A 268 -10.76 5.02 -20.76
CA LEU A 268 -9.94 4.95 -21.98
C LEU A 268 -10.27 3.72 -22.84
N THR A 269 -10.42 2.54 -22.24
CA THR A 269 -10.79 1.30 -22.94
C THR A 269 -12.16 1.42 -23.61
N ASP A 270 -13.16 1.94 -22.90
CA ASP A 270 -14.52 2.15 -23.41
C ASP A 270 -14.50 3.15 -24.58
N LYS A 271 -13.76 4.25 -24.45
CA LYS A 271 -13.61 5.21 -25.56
C LYS A 271 -13.04 4.57 -26.82
N LEU A 272 -12.04 3.71 -26.68
CA LEU A 272 -11.46 2.98 -27.82
C LEU A 272 -12.48 1.99 -28.41
N GLN A 273 -13.24 1.29 -27.57
CA GLN A 273 -14.28 0.36 -28.01
C GLN A 273 -15.41 1.07 -28.78
N ASP A 274 -15.84 2.24 -28.30
CA ASP A 274 -16.85 3.06 -28.98
C ASP A 274 -16.38 3.44 -30.38
N ILE A 275 -15.14 3.94 -30.51
CA ILE A 275 -14.55 4.30 -31.81
C ILE A 275 -14.45 3.09 -32.74
N ILE A 276 -14.01 1.93 -32.24
CA ILE A 276 -13.93 0.69 -33.03
C ILE A 276 -15.31 0.30 -33.56
N THR A 277 -16.34 0.41 -32.72
CA THR A 277 -17.72 0.02 -33.03
C THR A 277 -18.37 1.00 -34.01
N GLU A 278 -18.16 2.31 -33.86
CA GLU A 278 -18.67 3.33 -34.77
C GLU A 278 -18.05 3.21 -36.16
N ARG A 279 -16.75 2.89 -36.25
CA ARG A 279 -16.05 2.71 -37.52
C ARG A 279 -16.39 1.40 -38.24
N ALA A 280 -17.04 0.45 -37.55
CA ALA A 280 -17.49 -0.81 -38.13
C ALA A 280 -18.88 -0.73 -38.78
N LYS A 281 -19.61 0.39 -38.60
CA LYS A 281 -20.92 0.67 -39.22
C LYS A 281 -20.73 1.35 -40.58
#